data_AF-A0A067E1U7-F1
#
_entry.id   AF-A0A067E1U7-F1
#
_cell.length_a   1.000
_cell.length_b   1.000
_cell.length_c   1.000
_cell.angle_alpha   90.00
_cell.angle_beta   90.00
_cell.angle_gamma   90.00
#
_symmetry.space_group_name_H-M   'P 1'
#
loop_
_entity.id
_entity.type
_entity.pdbx_description
1 polymer ?
#
loop_
_entity_poly.entity_id
_entity_poly.type
_entity_poly.pdbx_seq_one_letter_code
_entity_poly.pdbx_strand_id
1 'polypeptide(L)'
;MVMPAIRRNGLEHLISDSQDIPTKYIISTEDDGTTKSTLRPNFVMCCKPDQLLLSWLLSTITESIICAVTHCTASLELLTVLEKIYSSQSMARSIVLRMQLHSTRKDNMIISEYCTKMRNLVTELVTARKIVSNEDLCNHIITGLDRSYESVLGSRTSML
;
A
#
# COMPACT_ATOMS: atom_id res chain seq x y z
N MET A 1 14.95 3.42 -0.85
CA MET A 1 16.22 4.17 -0.73
C MET A 1 16.08 5.34 0.26
N VAL A 2 15.51 5.10 1.46
CA VAL A 2 15.18 6.18 2.44
C VAL A 2 15.84 5.94 3.81
N MET A 3 16.16 4.68 4.14
CA MET A 3 16.84 4.28 5.38
C MET A 3 18.18 5.00 5.68
N PRO A 4 19.04 5.30 4.70
CA PRO A 4 20.29 6.00 4.99
C PRO A 4 20.08 7.46 5.44
N ALA A 5 19.03 8.12 4.93
CA ALA A 5 18.69 9.50 5.28
C ALA A 5 18.05 9.60 6.67
N ILE A 6 17.29 8.58 7.06
CA ILE A 6 16.68 8.45 8.40
C ILE A 6 17.78 8.25 9.47
N ARG A 7 18.74 7.36 9.21
CA ARG A 7 19.87 7.10 10.12
C ARG A 7 20.80 8.31 10.26
N ARG A 8 20.95 9.12 9.21
CA ARG A 8 21.78 10.33 9.22
C ARG A 8 21.21 11.45 10.10
N ASN A 9 19.90 11.44 10.35
CA ASN A 9 19.20 12.49 11.11
C ASN A 9 18.76 12.03 12.53
N GLY A 10 19.13 10.83 12.97
CA GLY A 10 18.76 10.31 14.30
C GLY A 10 17.24 10.09 14.47
N LEU A 11 16.52 9.91 13.37
CA LEU A 11 15.05 9.76 13.33
C LEU A 11 14.58 8.31 13.55
N GLU A 12 15.48 7.44 13.99
CA GLU A 12 15.20 6.02 14.25
C GLU A 12 14.23 5.78 15.40
N HIS A 13 14.09 6.74 16.33
CA HIS A 13 13.16 6.69 17.45
C HIS A 13 11.68 6.91 17.04
N LEU A 14 11.40 7.42 15.84
CA LEU A 14 10.04 7.69 15.35
C LEU A 14 9.40 6.49 14.62
N ILE A 15 10.21 5.49 14.26
CA ILE A 15 9.75 4.28 13.52
C ILE A 15 9.59 3.09 14.47
N SER A 16 10.28 3.11 15.61
CA SER A 16 10.07 2.14 16.68
C SER A 16 8.78 2.51 17.42
N ASP A 17 7.77 1.67 17.23
CA ASP A 17 6.40 1.65 17.76
C ASP A 17 6.23 1.80 19.30
N SER A 18 7.19 2.35 20.03
CA SER A 18 7.08 2.39 21.50
C SER A 18 7.91 3.49 22.16
N GLN A 19 7.47 4.74 21.99
CA GLN A 19 7.67 5.70 23.07
C GLN A 19 6.54 6.72 23.09
N ASP A 20 5.74 6.64 24.16
CA ASP A 20 4.73 7.59 24.60
C ASP A 20 4.94 8.99 23.99
N ILE A 21 3.97 9.43 23.17
CA ILE A 21 3.88 10.80 22.71
C ILE A 21 4.01 11.68 23.96
N PRO A 22 5.12 12.43 24.13
CA PRO A 22 5.38 13.09 25.40
C PRO A 22 4.29 14.13 25.64
N THR A 23 3.58 13.97 26.76
CA THR A 23 2.45 14.82 27.16
C THR A 23 2.80 16.29 26.99
N LYS A 24 1.99 17.00 26.20
CA LYS A 24 2.23 18.36 25.67
C LYS A 24 2.50 19.42 26.75
N TYR A 25 1.95 19.22 27.95
CA TYR A 25 2.07 20.17 29.07
C TYR A 25 2.45 19.43 30.36
N ILE A 26 3.39 20.01 31.13
CA ILE A 26 3.55 19.68 32.55
C ILE A 26 2.75 20.73 33.32
N ILE A 27 1.85 20.28 34.18
CA ILE A 27 1.19 21.15 35.15
C ILE A 27 2.07 21.14 36.40
N SER A 28 2.70 22.29 36.69
CA SER A 28 3.41 22.50 37.95
C SER A 28 2.53 23.38 38.84
N THR A 29 2.10 22.88 40.00
CA THR A 29 1.48 23.69 41.04
C THR A 29 2.58 24.29 41.92
N GLU A 30 2.71 25.62 41.90
CA GLU A 30 3.50 26.37 42.88
C GLU A 30 2.67 26.62 44.16
N ASP A 31 3.34 26.84 45.29
CA ASP A 31 2.77 26.90 46.67
C ASP A 31 1.79 28.09 46.90
N ASP A 32 1.57 28.94 45.89
CA ASP A 32 0.72 30.14 45.91
C ASP A 32 -0.59 29.96 45.11
N GLY A 33 -1.03 28.71 44.89
CA GLY A 33 -2.28 28.40 44.19
C GLY A 33 -2.29 28.73 42.68
N THR A 34 -1.18 29.22 42.13
CA THR A 34 -1.05 29.53 40.70
C THR A 34 -0.54 28.31 39.93
N THR A 35 -1.39 27.71 39.11
CA THR A 35 -0.99 26.66 38.15
C THR A 35 -0.26 27.27 36.96
N LYS A 36 1.05 26.99 36.82
CA LYS A 36 1.80 27.29 35.59
C LYS A 36 1.80 26.06 34.68
N SER A 37 1.29 26.25 33.47
CA SER A 37 1.37 25.26 32.39
C SER A 37 2.65 25.50 31.60
N THR A 38 3.65 24.64 31.77
CA THR A 38 4.92 24.74 31.04
C THR A 38 4.97 23.65 29.97
N LEU A 39 5.19 24.07 28.72
CA LEU A 39 5.35 23.18 27.58
C LEU A 39 6.64 22.37 27.76
N ARG A 40 6.60 21.03 27.60
CA ARG A 40 7.82 20.21 27.72
C ARG A 40 8.85 20.62 26.66
N PRO A 41 10.11 20.92 27.02
CA PRO A 41 11.16 21.21 26.04
C PRO A 41 11.35 20.09 25.01
N ASN A 42 11.19 18.83 25.45
CA ASN A 42 11.27 17.65 24.59
C ASN A 42 10.13 17.58 23.56
N PHE A 43 8.95 18.16 23.85
CA PHE A 43 7.84 18.25 22.90
C PHE A 43 8.20 19.18 21.74
N VAL A 44 8.80 20.35 22.03
CA VAL A 44 9.26 21.31 21.00
C VAL A 44 10.32 20.70 20.09
N MET A 45 11.20 19.86 20.65
CA MET A 45 12.26 19.21 19.88
C MET A 45 11.73 18.12 18.93
N CYS A 46 10.60 17.47 19.27
CA CYS A 46 9.93 16.47 18.42
C CYS A 46 9.00 17.11 17.36
N CYS A 47 8.39 18.27 17.64
CA CYS A 47 7.50 18.93 16.70
C CYS A 47 8.19 19.46 15.44
N LYS A 48 9.43 19.95 15.55
CA LYS A 48 10.19 20.48 14.41
C LYS A 48 10.45 19.41 13.32
N PRO A 49 11.00 18.22 13.64
CA PRO A 49 11.18 17.17 12.64
C PRO A 49 9.86 16.62 12.11
N ASP A 50 8.81 16.52 12.94
CA ASP A 50 7.49 16.05 12.50
C ASP A 50 6.86 17.00 11.46
N GLN A 51 6.91 18.32 11.69
CA GLN A 51 6.38 19.30 10.73
C GLN A 51 7.17 19.34 9.42
N LEU A 52 8.50 19.16 9.49
CA LEU A 52 9.32 19.04 8.29
C LEU A 52 8.89 17.80 7.49
N LEU A 53 8.77 16.64 8.15
CA LEU A 53 8.33 15.41 7.52
C LEU A 53 6.93 15.53 6.91
N LEU A 54 6.00 16.19 7.61
CA LEU A 54 4.66 16.46 7.12
C LEU A 54 4.67 17.35 5.87
N SER A 55 5.44 18.44 5.87
CA SER A 55 5.58 19.30 4.67
C SER A 55 6.17 18.55 3.48
N TRP A 56 7.12 17.65 3.73
CA TRP A 56 7.77 16.86 2.71
C TRP A 56 6.82 15.82 2.13
N LEU A 57 6.10 15.10 2.99
CA LEU A 57 5.06 14.16 2.58
C LEU A 57 3.97 14.89 1.78
N LEU A 58 3.49 16.03 2.24
CA LEU A 58 2.50 16.83 1.54
C LEU A 58 2.98 17.27 0.15
N SER A 59 4.27 17.57 -0.01
CA SER A 59 4.87 17.89 -1.32
C SER A 59 4.97 16.70 -2.28
N THR A 60 4.94 15.46 -1.78
CA THR A 60 4.97 14.26 -2.63
C THR A 60 3.59 13.78 -3.06
N ILE A 61 2.54 14.38 -2.50
CA ILE A 61 1.16 13.96 -2.70
C ILE A 61 0.59 14.60 -3.97
N THR A 62 -0.12 13.79 -4.77
CA THR A 62 -0.81 14.24 -5.98
C THR A 62 -2.12 14.95 -5.63
N GLU A 63 -2.58 15.90 -6.47
CA GLU A 63 -3.82 16.68 -6.24
C GLU A 63 -5.05 15.81 -5.98
N SER A 64 -5.08 14.56 -6.48
CA SER A 64 -6.21 13.64 -6.32
C SER A 64 -6.53 13.23 -4.88
N ILE A 65 -5.56 13.31 -3.96
CA ILE A 65 -5.73 12.90 -2.55
C ILE A 65 -5.43 14.05 -1.57
N ILE A 66 -5.15 15.26 -2.07
CA ILE A 66 -4.81 16.41 -1.24
C ILE A 66 -5.97 16.80 -0.31
N CYS A 67 -7.22 16.75 -0.80
CA CYS A 67 -8.42 17.02 -0.01
C CYS A 67 -8.64 16.02 1.14
N ALA A 68 -8.13 14.79 1.03
CA ALA A 68 -8.24 13.79 2.10
C ALA A 68 -7.20 14.03 3.20
N VAL A 69 -6.17 14.82 2.91
CA VAL A 69 -4.96 15.02 3.72
C VAL A 69 -4.90 16.42 4.32
N THR A 70 -5.67 17.39 3.80
CA THR A 70 -5.65 18.79 4.26
C THR A 70 -6.00 19.00 5.73
N HIS A 71 -6.62 18.02 6.38
CA HIS A 71 -6.98 18.07 7.80
C HIS A 71 -5.91 17.45 8.73
N CYS A 72 -4.88 16.79 8.18
CA CYS A 72 -3.86 16.12 8.98
C CYS A 72 -2.90 17.15 9.62
N THR A 73 -2.68 17.01 10.92
CA THR A 73 -1.83 17.95 11.70
C THR A 73 -0.52 17.33 12.19
N ALA A 74 -0.36 16.01 12.04
CA ALA A 74 0.84 15.26 12.40
C ALA A 74 1.27 14.30 11.27
N SER A 75 2.57 14.02 11.16
CA SER A 75 3.08 13.15 10.08
C SER A 75 2.55 11.71 10.17
N LEU A 76 2.37 11.20 11.39
CA LEU A 76 1.79 9.88 11.63
C LEU A 76 0.35 9.79 11.11
N GLU A 77 -0.47 10.80 11.40
CA GLU A 77 -1.85 10.88 10.94
C GLU A 77 -1.90 10.85 9.40
N LEU A 78 -1.06 11.66 8.74
CA LEU A 78 -0.92 11.66 7.30
C LEU A 78 -0.51 10.29 6.75
N LEU A 79 0.49 9.65 7.35
CA LEU A 79 0.94 8.32 6.92
C LEU A 79 -0.17 7.27 7.06
N THR A 80 -0.97 7.30 8.13
CA THR A 80 -2.09 6.36 8.29
C THR A 80 -3.20 6.58 7.25
N VAL A 81 -3.50 7.84 6.91
CA VAL A 81 -4.48 8.17 5.86
C VAL A 81 -3.98 7.70 4.49
N LEU A 82 -2.72 7.96 4.18
CA LEU A 82 -2.09 7.48 2.94
C LEU A 82 -2.10 5.96 2.88
N GLU A 83 -1.69 5.29 3.94
CA GLU A 83 -1.70 3.84 4.02
C GLU A 83 -3.11 3.29 3.74
N LYS A 84 -4.14 3.87 4.34
CA LYS A 84 -5.53 3.46 4.10
C LYS A 84 -5.95 3.62 2.64
N ILE A 85 -5.66 4.78 2.03
CA ILE A 85 -6.02 5.08 0.64
C ILE A 85 -5.28 4.13 -0.31
N TYR A 86 -3.96 4.02 -0.17
CA TYR A 86 -3.14 3.18 -1.05
C TYR A 86 -3.38 1.68 -0.81
N SER A 87 -3.69 1.26 0.41
CA SER A 87 -4.10 -0.11 0.71
C SER A 87 -5.43 -0.44 0.02
N SER A 88 -6.44 0.43 0.13
CA SER A 88 -7.71 0.29 -0.58
C SER A 88 -7.52 0.24 -2.09
N GLN A 89 -6.72 1.16 -2.65
CA GLN A 89 -6.43 1.20 -4.08
C GLN A 89 -5.70 -0.07 -4.56
N SER A 90 -4.71 -0.54 -3.79
CA SER A 90 -3.99 -1.78 -4.06
C SER A 90 -4.92 -3.00 -4.02
N MET A 91 -5.82 -3.06 -3.05
CA MET A 91 -6.82 -4.12 -2.94
C MET A 91 -7.80 -4.11 -4.11
N ALA A 92 -8.35 -2.93 -4.45
CA ALA A 92 -9.25 -2.77 -5.60
C ALA A 92 -8.56 -3.17 -6.92
N ARG A 93 -7.32 -2.73 -7.13
CA ARG A 93 -6.51 -3.11 -8.30
C ARG A 93 -6.31 -4.63 -8.36
N SER A 94 -6.00 -5.27 -7.25
CA SER A 94 -5.87 -6.73 -7.18
C SER A 94 -7.17 -7.44 -7.55
N ILE A 95 -8.33 -6.94 -7.12
CA ILE A 95 -9.64 -7.50 -7.47
C ILE A 95 -9.91 -7.36 -8.97
N VAL A 96 -9.67 -6.17 -9.53
CA VAL A 96 -9.84 -5.91 -10.97
C VAL A 96 -8.97 -6.83 -11.80
N LEU A 97 -7.70 -7.00 -11.42
CA LEU A 97 -6.78 -7.91 -12.13
C LEU A 97 -7.23 -9.37 -12.08
N ARG A 98 -7.78 -9.83 -10.94
CA ARG A 98 -8.37 -11.17 -10.85
C ARG A 98 -9.61 -11.32 -11.72
N MET A 99 -10.48 -10.31 -11.75
CA MET A 99 -11.64 -10.31 -12.63
C MET A 99 -11.22 -10.37 -14.10
N GLN A 100 -10.22 -9.58 -14.50
CA GLN A 100 -9.67 -9.61 -15.85
C GLN A 100 -9.06 -10.97 -16.20
N LEU A 101 -8.33 -11.59 -15.27
CA LEU A 101 -7.78 -12.93 -15.46
C LEU A 101 -8.89 -13.96 -15.71
N HIS A 102 -9.99 -13.88 -14.96
CA HIS A 102 -11.12 -14.79 -15.10
C HIS A 102 -11.97 -14.53 -16.34
N SER A 103 -12.12 -13.26 -16.76
CA SER A 103 -12.95 -12.87 -17.90
C SER A 103 -12.21 -12.91 -19.23
N THR A 104 -10.88 -12.98 -19.23
CA THR A 104 -10.11 -13.03 -20.49
C THR A 104 -10.39 -14.35 -21.19
N ARG A 105 -10.79 -14.25 -22.45
CA ARG A 105 -10.99 -15.35 -23.38
C ARG A 105 -10.04 -15.17 -24.55
N LYS A 106 -9.64 -16.27 -25.17
CA LYS A 106 -8.85 -16.25 -26.41
C LYS A 106 -9.66 -15.56 -27.52
N ASP A 107 -10.92 -15.95 -27.71
CA ASP A 107 -11.80 -15.47 -28.78
C ASP A 107 -11.05 -15.31 -30.11
N ASN A 108 -11.04 -14.09 -30.67
CA ASN A 108 -10.42 -13.75 -31.95
C ASN A 108 -8.90 -13.52 -31.86
N MET A 109 -8.27 -13.67 -30.68
CA MET A 109 -6.82 -13.52 -30.52
C MET A 109 -6.08 -14.76 -31.04
N ILE A 110 -4.87 -14.57 -31.57
CA ILE A 110 -3.96 -15.70 -31.77
C ILE A 110 -3.48 -16.23 -30.41
N ILE A 111 -3.20 -17.53 -30.34
CA ILE A 111 -2.89 -18.20 -29.06
C ILE A 111 -1.68 -17.58 -28.34
N SER A 112 -0.68 -17.09 -29.08
CA SER A 112 0.49 -16.42 -28.54
C SER A 112 0.15 -15.07 -27.87
N GLU A 113 -0.74 -14.29 -28.47
CA GLU A 113 -1.22 -13.01 -27.93
C GLU A 113 -2.03 -13.24 -26.65
N TYR A 114 -2.93 -14.23 -26.66
CA TYR A 114 -3.71 -14.62 -25.48
C TYR A 114 -2.79 -15.06 -24.32
N CYS A 115 -1.83 -15.95 -24.58
CA CYS A 115 -0.88 -16.40 -23.56
C CYS A 115 0.01 -15.25 -23.04
N THR A 116 0.39 -14.30 -23.90
CA THR A 116 1.16 -13.12 -23.50
C THR A 116 0.32 -12.19 -22.61
N LYS A 117 -0.95 -11.97 -22.96
CA LYS A 117 -1.89 -11.18 -22.17
C LYS A 117 -2.13 -11.80 -20.79
N MET A 118 -2.38 -13.11 -20.72
CA MET A 118 -2.53 -13.83 -19.46
C MET A 118 -1.27 -13.76 -18.60
N ARG A 119 -0.08 -13.90 -19.21
CA ARG A 119 1.19 -13.72 -18.50
C ARG A 119 1.35 -12.33 -17.91
N ASN A 120 1.02 -11.29 -18.68
CA ASN A 120 1.12 -9.90 -18.21
C ASN A 120 0.21 -9.65 -17.00
N LEU A 121 -1.02 -10.16 -17.02
CA LEU A 121 -1.96 -10.08 -15.89
C LEU A 121 -1.41 -10.76 -14.63
N VAL A 122 -0.77 -11.93 -14.79
CA VAL A 122 -0.12 -12.63 -13.67
C VAL A 122 1.10 -11.87 -13.16
N THR A 123 1.94 -11.36 -14.05
CA THR A 123 3.11 -10.56 -13.66
C THR A 123 2.68 -9.32 -12.87
N GLU A 124 1.57 -8.68 -13.25
CA GLU A 124 1.01 -7.56 -12.50
C GLU A 124 0.48 -7.98 -11.11
N LEU A 125 -0.19 -9.14 -11.00
CA LEU A 125 -0.61 -9.69 -9.71
C LEU A 125 0.57 -10.05 -8.79
N VAL A 126 1.62 -10.65 -9.35
CA VAL A 126 2.86 -10.96 -8.61
C VAL A 126 3.55 -9.68 -8.14
N THR A 127 3.58 -8.64 -8.99
CA THR A 127 4.12 -7.32 -8.63
C THR A 127 3.32 -6.67 -7.49
N ALA A 128 2.00 -6.89 -7.45
CA ALA A 128 1.13 -6.50 -6.34
C ALA A 128 1.27 -7.39 -5.08
N ARG A 129 2.30 -8.26 -5.03
CA ARG A 129 2.56 -9.24 -3.95
C ARG A 129 1.39 -10.20 -3.69
N LYS A 130 0.61 -10.50 -4.72
CA LYS A 130 -0.45 -11.52 -4.64
C LYS A 130 0.08 -12.81 -5.24
N ILE A 131 0.10 -13.86 -4.43
CA ILE A 131 0.47 -15.20 -4.87
C ILE A 131 -0.68 -15.75 -5.71
N VAL A 132 -0.36 -16.24 -6.91
CA VAL A 132 -1.26 -17.00 -7.78
C VAL A 132 -0.65 -18.39 -7.91
N SER A 133 -1.42 -19.44 -7.62
CA SER A 133 -0.93 -20.81 -7.82
C SER A 133 -0.75 -21.09 -9.31
N ASN A 134 0.30 -21.84 -9.66
CA ASN A 134 0.50 -22.28 -11.05
C ASN A 134 -0.67 -23.15 -11.54
N GLU A 135 -1.33 -23.89 -10.64
CA GLU A 135 -2.50 -24.71 -10.96
C GLU A 135 -3.72 -23.84 -11.31
N ASP A 136 -3.99 -22.81 -10.50
CA ASP A 136 -5.06 -21.84 -10.76
C ASP A 136 -4.81 -21.09 -12.08
N LEU A 137 -3.55 -20.75 -12.36
CA LEU A 137 -3.18 -20.12 -13.61
C LEU A 137 -3.42 -21.03 -14.81
N CYS A 138 -3.01 -22.31 -14.73
CA CYS A 138 -3.30 -23.29 -15.78
C CYS A 138 -4.80 -23.45 -16.00
N ASN A 139 -5.59 -23.54 -14.92
CA ASN A 139 -7.04 -23.63 -14.99
C ASN A 139 -7.67 -22.40 -15.66
N HIS A 140 -7.21 -21.19 -15.32
CA HIS A 140 -7.67 -19.95 -15.96
C HIS A 140 -7.31 -19.89 -17.45
N ILE A 141 -6.08 -20.29 -17.81
CA ILE A 141 -5.64 -20.31 -19.20
C ILE A 141 -6.50 -21.29 -20.01
N ILE A 142 -6.68 -22.53 -19.50
CA ILE A 142 -7.45 -23.59 -20.15
C ILE A 142 -8.91 -23.18 -20.32
N THR A 143 -9.54 -22.65 -19.27
CA THR A 143 -10.95 -22.22 -19.28
C THR A 143 -11.21 -21.07 -20.27
N GLY A 144 -10.18 -20.28 -20.58
CA GLY A 144 -10.30 -19.19 -21.55
C GLY A 144 -9.97 -19.58 -22.99
N LEU A 145 -9.59 -20.83 -23.27
CA LEU A 145 -9.42 -21.32 -24.63
C LEU A 145 -10.78 -21.60 -25.29
N ASP A 146 -10.85 -21.41 -26.61
CA ASP A 146 -12.07 -21.68 -27.38
C ASP A 146 -12.28 -23.18 -27.60
N ARG A 147 -13.52 -23.60 -27.95
CA ARG A 147 -13.91 -25.00 -28.19
C ARG A 147 -13.05 -25.71 -29.22
N SER A 148 -12.37 -24.99 -30.11
CA SER A 148 -11.39 -25.57 -31.03
C SER A 148 -10.24 -26.30 -30.32
N TYR A 149 -9.98 -26.02 -29.04
CA TYR A 149 -8.92 -26.65 -28.24
C TYR A 149 -9.45 -27.69 -27.22
N GLU A 150 -10.77 -27.80 -27.04
CA GLU A 150 -11.39 -28.79 -26.15
C GLU A 150 -11.08 -30.23 -26.58
N SER A 151 -10.97 -30.50 -27.89
CA SER A 151 -10.61 -31.83 -28.42
C SER A 151 -9.17 -32.25 -28.07
N VAL A 152 -8.26 -31.28 -27.91
CA VAL A 152 -6.87 -31.50 -27.49
C VAL A 152 -6.76 -31.65 -25.97
N LEU A 153 -7.68 -31.05 -25.22
CA LEU A 153 -7.75 -31.15 -23.76
C LEU A 153 -8.43 -32.44 -23.31
N GLY A 154 -9.49 -32.88 -23.99
CA GLY A 154 -10.22 -34.12 -23.69
C GLY A 154 -9.43 -35.40 -23.93
N SER A 155 -8.41 -35.37 -24.81
CA SER A 155 -7.50 -36.51 -24.98
C SER A 155 -6.60 -36.76 -23.76
N ARG A 156 -6.42 -35.75 -22.89
CA ARG A 156 -5.61 -35.86 -21.66
C ARG A 156 -6.40 -36.39 -20.46
N THR A 157 -7.71 -36.16 -20.41
CA THR A 157 -8.58 -36.71 -19.36
C THR A 157 -9.04 -38.14 -19.65
N SER A 158 -8.99 -38.58 -20.91
CA SER A 158 -9.32 -39.97 -21.30
C SER A 158 -8.12 -40.94 -21.26
N MET A 159 -6.93 -40.47 -20.89
CA MET A 159 -5.70 -41.29 -20.77
C MET A 159 -5.22 -41.50 -19.31
N LEU A 160 -6.02 -41.07 -18.33
CA LEU A 160 -5.90 -41.45 -16.91
C LEU A 160 -7.08 -42.32 -16.53
#